data_AF-A0A3B0UTS4-F1
#
_entry.id   AF-A0A3B0UTS4-F1
#
_cell.length_a   1.000
_cell.length_b   1.000
_cell.length_c   1.000
_cell.angle_alpha   90.00
_cell.angle_beta   90.00
_cell.angle_gamma   90.00
#
_symmetry.space_group_name_H-M   'P 1'
#
loop_
_entity.id
_entity.type
_entity.pdbx_description
1 polymer ?
#
loop_
_entity_poly.entity_id
_entity_poly.type
_entity_poly.pdbx_seq_one_letter_code
_entity_poly.pdbx_strand_id
1 'polypeptide(L)' 'MRDNSQDETIKRNYIQKYRFLIEDYERVKAKEHPQFRLAKEFYAFHDTDPRSFLKYYN' A
#
# COMPACT_ATOMS: atom_id res chain seq x y z
N MET A 1 14.85 -24.35 -16.98
CA MET A 1 13.57 -23.62 -16.94
C MET A 1 13.54 -22.84 -15.64
N ARG A 2 13.35 -21.51 -15.67
CA ARG A 2 13.31 -20.67 -14.47
C ARG A 2 11.96 -20.88 -13.77
N ASP A 3 11.97 -21.37 -12.54
CA ASP A 3 10.81 -21.46 -11.66
C ASP A 3 10.21 -20.05 -11.43
N ASN A 4 9.18 -19.70 -12.19
CA ASN A 4 8.42 -18.45 -12.03
C ASN A 4 7.54 -18.43 -10.75
N SER A 5 7.61 -19.47 -9.91
CA SER A 5 6.75 -19.62 -8.72
C SER A 5 7.09 -18.66 -7.58
N GLN A 6 8.31 -18.11 -7.52
CA GLN A 6 8.66 -17.07 -6.53
C GLN A 6 8.02 -15.71 -6.86
N ASP A 7 7.73 -15.44 -8.14
CA ASP A 7 7.23 -14.14 -8.61
C ASP A 7 5.76 -13.93 -8.17
N GLU A 8 4.96 -15.00 -8.16
CA GLU A 8 3.57 -14.95 -7.68
C GLU A 8 3.45 -14.82 -6.17
N THR A 9 4.40 -15.37 -5.40
CA THR A 9 4.40 -15.26 -3.94
C THR A 9 4.74 -13.85 -3.49
N ILE A 10 5.72 -13.20 -4.14
CA ILE A 10 6.03 -11.79 -3.90
C ILE A 10 4.82 -10.92 -4.26
N LYS A 11 4.18 -11.14 -5.41
CA LYS A 11 2.96 -10.41 -5.78
C LYS A 11 1.82 -10.60 -4.77
N ARG A 12 1.55 -11.82 -4.33
CA ARG A 12 0.52 -12.09 -3.30
C ARG A 12 0.84 -11.40 -1.97
N ASN A 13 2.09 -11.45 -1.52
CA ASN A 13 2.50 -10.75 -0.30
C ASN A 13 2.39 -9.22 -0.44
N TYR A 14 2.75 -8.67 -1.61
CA TYR A 14 2.59 -7.24 -1.87
C TYR A 14 1.12 -6.82 -1.91
N ILE A 15 0.24 -7.62 -2.52
CA ILE A 15 -1.21 -7.36 -2.54
C ILE A 15 -1.79 -7.39 -1.12
N GLN A 16 -1.40 -8.37 -0.30
CA GLN A 16 -1.85 -8.45 1.09
C GLN A 16 -1.34 -7.26 1.92
N LYS A 17 -0.06 -6.87 1.77
CA LYS A 17 0.50 -5.69 2.43
C LYS A 17 -0.27 -4.43 2.06
N TYR A 18 -0.58 -4.23 0.77
CA TYR A 18 -1.31 -3.06 0.32
C TYR A 18 -2.77 -3.04 0.76
N ARG A 19 -3.44 -4.19 0.91
CA ARG A 19 -4.82 -4.21 1.42
C ARG A 19 -4.98 -3.54 2.78
N PHE A 20 -4.07 -3.79 3.72
CA PHE A 20 -4.09 -3.12 5.02
C PHE A 20 -3.81 -1.62 4.90
N LEU A 21 -2.88 -1.24 4.01
CA LEU A 21 -2.57 0.15 3.72
C LEU A 21 -3.73 0.89 3.01
N ILE A 22 -4.59 0.19 2.28
CA ILE A 22 -5.77 0.77 1.62
C ILE A 22 -6.80 1.23 2.65
N GLU A 23 -7.12 0.40 3.65
CA GLU A 23 -8.04 0.80 4.72
C GLU A 23 -7.55 2.05 5.47
N ASP A 24 -6.26 2.09 5.83
CA ASP A 24 -5.68 3.27 6.48
C ASP A 24 -5.66 4.48 5.56
N TYR A 25 -5.29 4.31 4.28
CA TYR A 25 -5.32 5.40 3.31
C TYR A 25 -6.73 5.99 3.12
N GLU A 26 -7.77 5.16 3.12
CA GLU A 26 -9.15 5.63 3.04
C GLU A 26 -9.55 6.45 4.26
N ARG A 27 -9.14 6.04 5.47
CA ARG A 27 -9.34 6.83 6.69
C ARG A 27 -8.58 8.15 6.66
N VAL A 28 -7.35 8.17 6.12
CA VAL A 28 -6.56 9.40 5.93
C VAL A 28 -7.24 10.32 4.93
N LYS A 29 -7.78 9.76 3.83
CA LYS A 29 -8.54 10.51 2.81
C LYS A 29 -9.85 11.08 3.38
N ALA A 30 -10.53 10.32 4.23
CA ALA A 30 -11.71 10.77 4.98
C ALA A 30 -11.36 11.78 6.09
N LYS A 31 -10.07 12.00 6.37
CA LYS A 31 -9.54 12.83 7.49
C LYS A 31 -9.96 12.31 8.87
N GLU A 32 -10.29 11.03 8.97
CA GLU A 32 -10.66 10.35 10.21
C GLU A 32 -9.47 9.63 10.85
N HIS A 33 -8.34 9.50 10.14
CA HIS A 33 -7.16 8.84 10.69
C HIS A 33 -6.51 9.70 11.80
N PRO A 34 -6.39 9.20 13.04
CA PRO A 34 -5.91 9.99 14.17
C PRO A 34 -4.42 10.34 14.07
N GLN A 35 -3.65 9.52 13.33
CA GLN A 35 -2.19 9.63 13.24
C GLN A 35 -1.68 10.37 12.00
N PHE A 36 -2.43 10.39 10.90
CA PHE A 36 -2.01 10.98 9.63
C PHE A 36 -3.15 11.84 9.08
N ARG A 37 -2.92 13.14 8.94
CA ARG A 37 -3.92 14.05 8.37
C ARG A 37 -3.81 14.18 6.86
N LEU A 38 -2.62 13.92 6.33
CA LEU A 38 -2.33 14.01 4.90
C LEU A 38 -1.81 12.68 4.38
N ALA A 39 -2.21 12.33 3.16
CA ALA A 39 -1.68 11.19 2.43
C ALA A 39 -0.15 11.24 2.32
N LYS A 40 0.45 12.43 2.21
CA LYS A 40 1.92 12.59 2.17
C LYS A 40 2.61 12.03 3.41
N GLU A 41 1.99 12.20 4.59
CA GLU A 41 2.56 11.77 5.87
C GLU A 41 2.46 10.25 5.99
N PHE A 42 1.33 9.69 5.54
CA PHE A 42 1.15 8.26 5.41
C PHE A 42 2.22 7.62 4.51
N TYR A 43 2.45 8.17 3.31
CA TYR A 43 3.47 7.66 2.39
C TYR A 43 4.89 7.76 2.97
N ALA A 44 5.21 8.86 3.65
CA ALA A 44 6.50 9.05 4.30
C ALA A 44 6.72 8.10 5.49
N PHE A 45 5.67 7.83 6.28
CA PHE A 45 5.75 6.92 7.42
C PHE A 45 5.90 5.46 6.99
N HIS A 46 5.18 5.05 5.95
CA HIS A 46 5.25 3.69 5.42
C HIS A 46 6.38 3.47 4.42
N ASP A 47 7.22 4.48 4.18
CA ASP A 47 8.29 4.48 3.17
C ASP A 47 7.79 3.91 1.83
N THR A 48 6.60 4.34 1.43
CA THR A 48 5.88 3.77 0.28
C THR A 48 5.66 4.84 -0.77
N ASP A 49 6.12 4.57 -1.99
CA ASP A 49 5.87 5.46 -3.12
C ASP A 49 4.39 5.51 -3.51
N PRO A 50 3.79 6.70 -3.62
CA PRO A 50 2.39 6.86 -4.03
C PRO A 50 2.13 6.27 -5.42
N ARG A 51 3.11 6.29 -6.32
CA ARG A 51 3.00 5.70 -7.67
C ARG A 51 2.85 4.18 -7.62
N SER A 52 3.67 3.54 -6.79
CA SER A 52 3.62 2.09 -6.58
C SER A 52 2.33 1.70 -5.88
N PHE A 53 1.91 2.45 -4.86
CA PHE A 53 0.67 2.23 -4.14
C PHE A 53 -0.56 2.34 -5.06
N LEU A 54 -0.67 3.43 -5.83
CA LEU A 54 -1.78 3.66 -6.75
C LEU A 54 -1.90 2.60 -7.85
N LYS A 55 -0.77 2.00 -8.26
CA LYS A 55 -0.76 0.88 -9.23
C LYS A 55 -1.52 -0.35 -8.70
N TYR A 56 -1.50 -0.58 -7.39
CA TYR A 56 -2.19 -1.71 -6.74
C TYR A 56 -3.52 -1.30 -6.09
N TYR A 57 -3.85 -0.01 -6.08
CA TYR A 57 -5.13 0.51 -5.60
C TYR A 57 -6.26 0.39 -6.65
N ASN A 58 -5.92 0.19 -7.93
CA ASN A 58 -6.88 0.17 -9.05
C ASN A 58 -7.63 -1.16 -9.19
#